data_AF-A0A839WL52-F1
#
_entry.id   AF-A0A839WL52-F1
#
_cell.length_a   1.000
_cell.length_b   1.000
_cell.length_c   1.000
_cell.angle_alpha   90.00
_cell.angle_beta   90.00
_cell.angle_gamma   90.00
#
_symmetry.space_group_name_H-M   'P 1'
#
loop_
_entity.id
_entity.type
_entity.pdbx_description
1 polymer ?
#
loop_
_entity_poly.entity_id
_entity_poly.type
_entity_poly.pdbx_seq_one_letter_code
_entity_poly.pdbx_strand_id
1 'polypeptide(L)'
;MRRRSSHALIVPSSSWPALLPADGDGLSFALDERIVMSGTPTRAQPKPKSKPWTRPNPKPRAARTRLSTAQKDAAQQRADEHGRRYPNLVDNMWASRHLAKDGSPKA
;
A
#
# COMPACT_ATOMS: atom_id res chain seq x y z
N MET A 1 30.69 45.49 -17.94
CA MET A 1 31.54 45.38 -16.72
C MET A 1 30.64 44.81 -15.63
N ARG A 2 30.79 43.64 -15.00
CA ARG A 2 31.88 42.67 -14.83
C ARG A 2 31.32 41.25 -15.03
N ARG A 3 32.19 40.39 -15.55
CA ARG A 3 32.07 38.93 -15.65
C ARG A 3 32.11 38.28 -14.26
N ARG A 4 31.45 37.12 -14.14
CA ARG A 4 31.95 35.81 -13.65
C ARG A 4 30.74 35.03 -13.10
N SER A 5 30.25 34.02 -13.80
CA SER A 5 30.78 32.64 -13.86
C SER A 5 30.72 31.94 -12.51
N SER A 6 29.82 30.96 -12.38
CA SER A 6 29.88 29.79 -11.49
C SER A 6 28.63 28.95 -11.80
N HIS A 7 28.65 27.63 -11.96
CA HIS A 7 29.68 26.66 -12.29
C HIS A 7 28.83 25.46 -12.78
N ALA A 8 29.01 25.03 -14.02
CA ALA A 8 28.37 23.82 -14.50
C ALA A 8 29.07 22.61 -13.87
N LEU A 9 28.26 21.62 -13.47
CA LEU A 9 28.49 20.18 -13.48
C LEU A 9 29.82 19.66 -12.89
N ILE A 10 29.73 18.69 -11.98
CA ILE A 10 30.32 17.34 -12.12
C ILE A 10 30.15 16.66 -10.76
N VAL A 11 29.25 15.68 -10.73
CA VAL A 11 29.16 14.69 -9.66
C VAL A 11 30.36 13.76 -9.81
N PRO A 12 31.19 13.51 -8.79
CA PRO A 12 32.22 12.49 -8.89
C PRO A 12 31.56 11.10 -8.97
N SER A 13 31.86 10.43 -10.07
CA SER A 13 31.57 9.03 -10.37
C SER A 13 32.08 8.11 -9.26
N SER A 14 31.18 7.39 -8.59
CA SER A 14 31.55 6.31 -7.66
C SER A 14 32.08 5.11 -8.45
N SER A 15 33.41 5.01 -8.55
CA SER A 15 34.09 3.80 -9.01
C SER A 15 34.04 2.75 -7.89
N TRP A 16 33.43 1.60 -8.16
CA TRP A 16 33.45 0.43 -7.28
C TRP A 16 34.71 -0.39 -7.59
N PRO A 17 35.44 -0.93 -6.59
CA PRO A 17 36.52 -1.85 -6.86
C PRO A 17 35.97 -3.22 -7.31
N ALA A 18 36.53 -3.73 -8.40
CA ALA A 18 36.34 -5.10 -8.85
C ALA A 18 37.09 -6.05 -7.89
N LEU A 19 36.35 -6.92 -7.20
CA LEU A 19 36.91 -8.02 -6.43
C LEU A 19 36.96 -9.26 -7.31
N LEU A 20 38.14 -9.54 -7.88
CA LEU A 20 38.51 -10.89 -8.32
C LEU A 20 38.81 -11.73 -7.07
N PRO A 21 38.35 -12.99 -7.05
CA PRO A 21 39.22 -14.07 -6.64
C PRO A 21 39.65 -14.86 -7.88
N ALA A 22 40.94 -14.79 -8.19
CA ALA A 22 41.62 -15.90 -8.80
C ALA A 22 41.69 -17.00 -7.73
N ASP A 23 41.11 -18.15 -8.00
CA ASP A 23 41.81 -19.44 -7.96
C ASP A 23 40.84 -20.48 -8.52
N GLY A 24 41.27 -21.06 -9.64
CA GLY A 24 40.54 -22.15 -10.27
C GLY A 24 40.76 -23.42 -9.49
N ASP A 25 39.69 -24.18 -9.29
CA ASP A 25 39.80 -25.62 -9.12
C ASP A 25 38.70 -26.29 -9.94
N GLY A 26 39.16 -27.28 -10.69
CA GLY A 26 38.45 -27.90 -11.79
C GLY A 26 37.26 -28.72 -11.36
N LEU A 27 36.22 -28.62 -12.19
CA LEU A 27 35.57 -29.76 -12.84
C LEU A 27 35.69 -31.11 -12.11
N SER A 28 34.69 -31.43 -11.28
CA SER A 28 34.18 -32.80 -11.17
C SER A 28 32.71 -32.78 -10.78
N PHE A 29 31.85 -32.46 -11.76
CA PHE A 29 30.44 -32.83 -11.69
C PHE A 29 30.38 -34.34 -11.97
N ALA A 30 30.21 -35.13 -10.91
CA ALA A 30 29.96 -36.55 -11.00
C ALA A 30 28.72 -36.78 -11.87
N LEU A 31 28.94 -37.37 -13.04
CA LEU A 31 27.90 -37.87 -13.92
C LEU A 31 27.36 -39.17 -13.30
N ASP A 32 26.47 -39.05 -12.32
CA ASP A 32 25.54 -40.14 -12.03
C ASP A 32 24.33 -39.95 -12.97
N GLU A 33 24.42 -40.60 -14.13
CA GLU A 33 23.26 -40.88 -14.93
C GLU A 33 22.32 -41.78 -14.13
N ARG A 34 21.13 -41.28 -13.75
CA ARG A 34 19.80 -41.80 -14.10
C ARG A 34 18.73 -40.82 -13.59
N ILE A 35 18.07 -40.08 -14.49
CA ILE A 35 16.62 -39.85 -14.51
C ILE A 35 16.30 -39.30 -15.90
N VAL A 36 15.79 -40.19 -16.75
CA VAL A 36 14.93 -39.82 -17.86
C VAL A 36 13.60 -39.41 -17.24
N MET A 37 13.25 -38.12 -17.27
CA MET A 37 11.85 -37.68 -17.27
C MET A 37 11.74 -36.27 -17.83
N SER A 38 11.06 -36.21 -18.98
CA SER A 38 10.64 -35.03 -19.72
C SER A 38 9.89 -34.02 -18.84
N GLY A 39 10.32 -32.76 -18.86
CA GLY A 39 9.51 -31.64 -18.41
C GLY A 39 10.36 -30.44 -17.99
N THR A 40 10.61 -29.50 -18.89
CA THR A 40 11.02 -28.17 -18.47
C THR A 40 9.89 -27.57 -17.61
N PRO A 41 10.11 -27.18 -16.34
CA PRO A 41 9.09 -26.42 -15.63
C PRO A 41 8.96 -25.07 -16.34
N THR A 42 7.89 -24.90 -17.13
CA THR A 42 7.56 -23.59 -17.70
C THR A 42 7.32 -22.63 -16.53
N ARG A 43 8.24 -21.69 -16.32
CA ARG A 43 8.05 -20.60 -15.37
C ARG A 43 6.93 -19.72 -15.92
N ALA A 44 5.73 -19.87 -15.38
CA ALA A 44 4.60 -19.04 -15.73
C ALA A 44 4.95 -17.55 -15.54
N GLN A 45 4.81 -16.75 -16.60
CA GLN A 45 5.07 -15.32 -16.55
C GLN A 45 4.03 -14.64 -15.63
N PRO A 46 4.43 -13.68 -14.76
CA PRO A 46 3.50 -12.97 -13.91
C PRO A 46 2.53 -12.15 -14.76
N LYS A 47 1.23 -12.30 -14.51
CA LYS A 47 0.19 -11.51 -15.20
C LYS A 47 0.48 -10.01 -15.02
N PRO A 48 0.32 -9.18 -16.08
CA PRO A 48 0.54 -7.74 -15.98
C PRO A 48 -0.42 -7.16 -14.93
N LYS A 49 0.13 -6.64 -13.84
CA LYS A 49 -0.65 -6.02 -12.77
C LYS A 49 -1.30 -4.76 -13.32
N SER A 50 -2.62 -4.64 -13.17
CA SER A 50 -3.31 -3.38 -13.48
C SER A 50 -2.69 -2.24 -12.66
N LYS A 51 -2.54 -1.08 -13.31
CA LYS A 51 -2.06 0.14 -12.67
C LYS A 51 -2.93 0.43 -11.43
N PRO A 52 -2.34 0.91 -10.32
CA PRO A 52 -3.08 1.08 -9.06
C PRO A 52 -4.40 1.86 -9.19
N TRP A 53 -4.44 2.89 -10.04
CA TRP A 53 -5.62 3.73 -10.28
C TRP A 53 -6.69 3.12 -11.20
N THR A 54 -6.39 2.01 -11.88
CA THR A 54 -7.36 1.27 -12.72
C THR A 54 -8.08 0.19 -11.91
N ARG A 55 -7.67 -0.05 -10.66
CA ARG A 55 -8.26 -1.08 -9.81
C ARG A 55 -9.67 -0.66 -9.37
N PRO A 56 -10.64 -1.58 -9.35
CA PRO A 56 -11.95 -1.29 -8.78
C PRO A 56 -11.82 -0.99 -7.29
N ASN A 57 -12.74 -0.17 -6.76
CA ASN A 57 -12.77 0.14 -5.34
C ASN A 57 -12.94 -1.16 -4.52
N PRO A 58 -12.02 -1.47 -3.59
CA PRO A 58 -12.04 -2.73 -2.85
C PRO A 58 -13.29 -2.92 -1.99
N LYS A 59 -13.92 -1.83 -1.55
CA LYS A 59 -15.15 -1.89 -0.75
C LYS A 59 -16.37 -1.47 -1.59
N PRO A 60 -17.26 -2.40 -1.96
CA PRO A 60 -18.43 -2.08 -2.76
C PRO A 60 -19.35 -1.12 -2.01
N ARG A 61 -20.14 -0.32 -2.75
CA ARG A 61 -21.03 0.70 -2.16
C ARG A 61 -22.00 0.12 -1.13
N ALA A 62 -22.52 -1.08 -1.37
CA ALA A 62 -23.44 -1.77 -0.46
C ALA A 62 -22.79 -2.20 0.87
N ALA A 63 -21.49 -2.50 0.86
CA ALA A 63 -20.76 -2.87 2.08
C ALA A 63 -20.36 -1.64 2.93
N ARG A 64 -20.64 -0.41 2.47
CA ARG A 64 -20.34 0.81 3.21
C ARG A 64 -21.36 0.97 4.34
N THR A 65 -20.87 1.03 5.57
CA THR A 65 -21.69 1.29 6.75
C THR A 65 -22.24 2.72 6.68
N ARG A 66 -23.55 2.86 6.85
CA ARG A 66 -24.22 4.15 7.01
C ARG A 66 -24.72 4.27 8.45
N LEU A 67 -24.75 5.49 8.95
CA LEU A 67 -25.40 5.80 10.22
C LEU A 67 -26.91 5.59 10.10
N SER A 68 -27.51 5.00 11.14
CA SER A 68 -28.97 4.96 11.29
C SER A 68 -29.51 6.37 11.57
N THR A 69 -30.83 6.52 11.52
CA THR A 69 -31.50 7.77 11.90
C THR A 69 -31.23 8.13 13.36
N ALA A 70 -31.43 7.17 14.28
CA ALA A 70 -31.15 7.36 15.70
C ALA A 70 -29.69 7.79 15.99
N GLN A 71 -28.72 7.24 15.26
CA GLN A 71 -27.31 7.65 15.39
C GLN A 71 -27.08 9.10 14.92
N LYS A 72 -27.78 9.55 13.87
CA LYS A 72 -27.67 10.93 13.38
C LYS A 72 -28.29 11.90 14.36
N ASP A 73 -29.42 11.55 14.97
CA ASP A 73 -30.11 12.40 15.93
C ASP A 73 -29.26 12.60 17.20
N ALA A 74 -28.66 11.52 17.71
CA ALA A 74 -27.71 11.61 18.82
C ALA A 74 -26.45 12.42 18.48
N ALA A 75 -25.94 12.29 17.25
CA ALA A 75 -24.80 13.09 16.78
C ALA A 75 -25.14 14.58 16.64
N GLN A 76 -26.33 14.90 16.14
CA GLN A 76 -26.84 16.27 16.03
C GLN A 76 -26.97 16.90 17.42
N GLN A 77 -27.60 16.20 18.36
CA GLN A 77 -27.80 16.69 19.73
C GLN A 77 -26.46 17.03 20.40
N ARG A 78 -25.47 16.13 20.30
CA ARG A 78 -24.13 16.37 20.84
C ARG A 78 -23.42 17.54 20.15
N ALA A 79 -23.61 17.71 18.84
CA ALA A 79 -23.04 18.83 18.11
C ALA A 79 -23.62 20.16 18.62
N ASP A 80 -24.93 20.22 18.83
CA ASP A 80 -25.63 21.41 19.35
C ASP A 80 -25.22 21.74 20.79
N GLU A 81 -25.08 20.73 21.66
CA GLU A 81 -24.57 20.89 23.03
C GLU A 81 -23.16 21.49 23.07
N HIS A 82 -22.31 21.13 22.10
CA HIS A 82 -20.96 21.66 21.97
C HIS A 82 -20.87 22.90 21.07
N GLY A 83 -21.99 23.42 20.54
CA GLY A 83 -22.04 24.56 19.62
C GLY A 83 -21.30 24.31 18.30
N ARG A 84 -21.08 23.05 17.91
CA ARG A 84 -20.41 22.68 16.66
C ARG A 84 -21.43 22.56 15.55
N ARG A 85 -21.12 23.06 14.35
CA ARG A 85 -22.02 22.91 13.20
C ARG A 85 -22.18 21.43 12.81
N TYR A 86 -23.41 20.99 12.64
CA TYR A 86 -23.76 19.73 11.99
C TYR A 86 -24.09 19.98 10.50
N PRO A 87 -23.79 19.04 9.56
CA PRO A 87 -23.18 17.72 9.75
C PRO A 87 -21.65 17.77 9.93
N ASN A 88 -21.12 17.02 10.90
CA ASN A 88 -19.67 16.91 11.15
C ASN A 88 -19.22 15.45 11.28
N LEU A 89 -17.91 15.18 11.18
CA LEU A 89 -17.38 13.81 11.28
C LEU A 89 -17.22 13.35 12.73
N VAL A 90 -16.86 14.24 13.65
CA VAL A 90 -16.49 13.88 15.03
C VAL A 90 -17.68 13.29 15.78
N ASP A 91 -18.84 13.91 15.69
CA ASP A 91 -20.05 13.47 16.39
C ASP A 91 -20.70 12.28 15.67
N ASN A 92 -20.61 12.25 14.33
CA ASN A 92 -20.99 11.07 13.54
C ASN A 92 -20.15 9.83 13.90
N MET A 93 -18.84 9.99 14.12
CA MET A 93 -17.95 8.91 14.54
C MET A 93 -18.23 8.50 15.99
N TRP A 94 -18.50 9.45 16.88
CA TRP A 94 -18.92 9.15 18.24
C TRP A 94 -20.21 8.31 18.24
N ALA A 95 -21.22 8.73 17.47
CA ALA A 95 -22.47 7.99 17.38
C ALA A 95 -22.29 6.58 16.82
N SER A 96 -21.41 6.40 15.83
CA SER A 96 -21.09 5.07 15.28
C SER A 96 -20.43 4.12 16.28
N ARG A 97 -19.67 4.67 17.25
CA ARG A 97 -18.88 3.91 18.22
C ARG A 97 -19.69 3.60 19.48
N HIS A 98 -20.53 4.54 19.91
CA HIS A 98 -21.22 4.47 21.19
C HIS A 98 -22.69 4.10 21.09
N LEU A 99 -23.30 4.17 19.90
CA LEU A 99 -24.68 3.74 19.71
C LEU A 99 -24.74 2.55 18.77
N ALA A 100 -25.59 1.59 19.13
CA ALA A 100 -26.06 0.56 18.21
C ALA A 100 -27.00 1.19 17.16
N LYS A 101 -27.35 0.43 16.10
CA LYS A 101 -28.12 0.98 14.97
C LYS A 101 -29.54 1.39 15.38
N ASP A 102 -30.07 0.76 16.40
CA ASP A 102 -31.34 0.99 17.09
C ASP A 102 -31.31 2.22 18.02
N GLY A 103 -30.15 2.83 18.26
CA GLY A 103 -30.01 3.97 19.17
C GLY A 103 -29.75 3.58 20.63
N SER A 104 -29.71 2.28 20.94
CA SER A 104 -29.27 1.81 22.26
C SER A 104 -27.78 2.08 22.47
N PRO A 105 -27.33 2.35 23.70
CA PRO A 105 -25.91 2.47 24.00
C PRO A 105 -25.21 1.14 23.68
N LYS A 106 -24.15 1.23 22.90
CA LYS A 106 -23.30 0.09 22.55
C LYS A 106 -22.33 -0.15 23.71
N ALA A 107 -22.49 -1.30 24.37
CA ALA A 107 -21.57 -1.79 25.40
C ALA A 107 -20.17 -2.06 24.85
#